data_AF-A0AAE0AK14-F1
#
_entry.id   AF-A0AAE0AK14-F1
#
_cell.length_a   1.000
_cell.length_b   1.000
_cell.length_c   1.000
_cell.angle_alpha   90.00
_cell.angle_beta   90.00
_cell.angle_gamma   90.00
#
_symmetry.space_group_name_H-M   'P 1'
#
loop_
_entity.id
_entity.type
_entity.pdbx_description
1 polymer ?
#
loop_
_entity_poly.entity_id
_entity_poly.type
_entity_poly.pdbx_seq_one_letter_code
_entity_poly.pdbx_strand_id
1 'polypeptide(L)'
;MPASQAADLPPSAWAEPPSQPTSTLRGPTRSPQFVQSTATCRLTEIIKFLMSQLDYPSTTKFEDDLFIILKSLNFPYEINKSTLRSPNSPHIWPSYLALIHWMVQIASYTNHLLSNSRPFVENNSMHMYALDSYLNYIRGDDDAVEDLDREFIGKLE
;
A
#
# COMPACT_ATOMS: atom_id res chain seq x y z
N MET A 1 -56.00 26.73 -76.36
CA MET A 1 -55.91 27.82 -75.37
C MET A 1 -56.81 27.48 -74.18
N PRO A 2 -56.49 27.82 -72.92
CA PRO A 2 -55.20 28.02 -72.24
C PRO A 2 -55.05 27.05 -71.03
N ALA A 3 -53.83 26.60 -70.69
CA ALA A 3 -52.95 27.09 -69.61
C ALA A 3 -53.47 26.91 -68.16
N SER A 4 -52.90 25.96 -67.43
CA SER A 4 -52.83 25.98 -65.97
C SER A 4 -51.37 25.96 -65.53
N GLN A 5 -50.92 27.18 -65.24
CA GLN A 5 -50.10 27.65 -64.12
C GLN A 5 -49.16 26.67 -63.39
N ALA A 6 -47.91 27.11 -63.31
CA ALA A 6 -46.80 26.58 -62.53
C ALA A 6 -46.77 27.09 -61.07
N ALA A 7 -45.77 26.57 -60.33
CA ALA A 7 -45.22 27.00 -59.03
C ALA A 7 -46.02 26.51 -57.80
N ASP A 8 -45.44 25.96 -56.73
CA ASP A 8 -44.17 26.28 -56.08
C ASP A 8 -43.78 25.10 -55.13
N LEU A 9 -42.51 24.70 -55.10
CA LEU A 9 -41.87 23.99 -53.97
C LEU A 9 -41.04 25.05 -53.24
N PRO A 10 -40.97 25.09 -51.89
CA PRO A 10 -40.07 24.19 -51.14
C PRO A 10 -40.48 24.02 -49.64
N PRO A 11 -39.58 23.70 -48.69
CA PRO A 11 -38.59 22.63 -48.61
C PRO A 11 -38.80 21.75 -47.35
N SER A 12 -38.42 20.48 -47.46
CA SER A 12 -37.61 19.74 -46.49
C SER A 12 -37.87 19.83 -44.97
N ALA A 13 -38.01 18.62 -44.43
CA ALA A 13 -37.40 18.16 -43.19
C ALA A 13 -38.11 18.51 -41.87
N TRP A 14 -38.12 17.51 -40.98
CA TRP A 14 -38.44 17.57 -39.55
C TRP A 14 -39.87 17.21 -39.10
N ALA A 15 -40.43 16.10 -39.60
CA ALA A 15 -41.47 15.41 -38.84
C ALA A 15 -41.16 13.91 -38.77
N GLU A 16 -40.36 13.52 -37.77
CA GLU A 16 -40.19 12.13 -37.34
C GLU A 16 -41.56 11.53 -36.90
N PRO A 17 -41.81 10.24 -37.19
CA PRO A 17 -43.01 9.53 -36.72
C PRO A 17 -42.85 9.02 -35.26
N PRO A 18 -43.92 8.99 -34.46
CA PRO A 18 -43.83 8.54 -33.07
C PRO A 18 -43.78 7.00 -33.00
N SER A 19 -42.65 6.46 -32.53
CA SER A 19 -42.51 5.03 -32.20
C SER A 19 -42.59 4.82 -30.69
N GLN A 20 -43.40 3.84 -30.29
CA GLN A 20 -43.76 3.45 -28.93
C GLN A 20 -42.54 3.08 -28.06
N PRO A 21 -42.57 3.28 -26.73
CA PRO A 21 -41.56 2.72 -25.84
C PRO A 21 -41.90 1.29 -25.42
N THR A 22 -41.12 0.35 -25.93
CA THR A 22 -40.95 -1.04 -25.49
C THR A 22 -40.55 -1.10 -24.00
N SER A 23 -41.30 -1.83 -23.18
CA SER A 23 -40.92 -2.19 -21.82
C SER A 23 -39.68 -3.09 -21.81
N THR A 24 -38.51 -2.49 -21.56
CA THR A 24 -37.30 -3.24 -21.20
C THR A 24 -37.16 -3.26 -19.68
N LEU A 25 -37.28 -4.46 -19.11
CA LEU A 25 -36.99 -4.82 -17.72
C LEU A 25 -35.59 -4.30 -17.31
N ARG A 26 -35.57 -3.20 -16.55
CA ARG A 26 -34.38 -2.72 -15.86
C ARG A 26 -34.19 -3.56 -14.59
N GLY A 27 -33.28 -4.53 -14.64
CA GLY A 27 -32.80 -5.23 -13.45
C GLY A 27 -32.23 -4.26 -12.41
N PRO A 28 -32.13 -4.66 -11.13
CA PRO A 28 -31.64 -3.79 -10.08
C PRO A 28 -30.18 -3.41 -10.36
N THR A 29 -29.97 -2.12 -10.65
CA THR A 29 -28.66 -1.49 -10.73
C THR A 29 -27.94 -1.72 -9.41
N ARG A 30 -27.08 -2.74 -9.35
CA ARG A 30 -26.20 -2.96 -8.21
C ARG A 30 -25.18 -1.83 -8.20
N SER A 31 -25.36 -0.88 -7.29
CA SER A 31 -24.54 0.31 -7.15
C SER A 31 -23.03 -0.03 -7.02
N PRO A 32 -22.14 0.57 -7.84
CA PRO A 32 -20.69 0.35 -7.74
C PRO A 32 -20.08 0.82 -6.41
N GLN A 33 -20.79 1.68 -5.67
CA GLN A 33 -20.22 2.41 -4.55
C GLN A 33 -19.90 1.54 -3.32
N PHE A 34 -20.63 0.43 -3.13
CA PHE A 34 -20.47 -0.38 -1.92
C PHE A 34 -19.24 -1.30 -1.95
N VAL A 35 -18.79 -1.70 -3.15
CA VAL A 35 -17.56 -2.51 -3.31
C VAL A 35 -16.32 -1.62 -3.19
N GLN A 36 -16.41 -0.35 -3.60
CA GLN A 36 -15.28 0.57 -3.68
C GLN A 36 -14.82 1.12 -2.31
N SER A 37 -15.73 1.29 -1.35
CA SER A 37 -15.38 1.69 0.02
C SER A 37 -14.57 0.64 0.79
N THR A 38 -14.63 -0.63 0.37
CA THR A 38 -13.81 -1.70 0.98
C THR A 38 -12.36 -1.66 0.50
N ALA A 39 -12.09 -1.31 -0.76
CA ALA A 39 -10.74 -1.37 -1.32
C ALA A 39 -9.79 -0.34 -0.70
N THR A 40 -10.27 0.89 -0.45
CA THR A 40 -9.47 2.00 0.10
C THR A 40 -9.02 1.72 1.52
N CYS A 41 -9.91 1.19 2.36
CA CYS A 41 -9.60 0.75 3.71
C CYS A 41 -8.55 -0.37 3.68
N ARG A 42 -8.69 -1.34 2.76
CA ARG A 42 -7.77 -2.48 2.64
C ARG A 42 -6.37 -2.06 2.21
N LEU A 43 -6.24 -1.08 1.32
CA LEU A 43 -4.94 -0.56 0.89
C LEU A 43 -4.21 0.17 2.00
N THR A 44 -4.94 0.99 2.77
CA THR A 44 -4.39 1.65 3.96
C THR A 44 -3.93 0.62 5.00
N GLU A 45 -4.68 -0.46 5.21
CA GLU A 45 -4.27 -1.56 6.09
C GLU A 45 -3.00 -2.29 5.58
N ILE A 46 -2.86 -2.47 4.26
CA ILE A 46 -1.63 -3.02 3.68
C ILE A 46 -0.44 -2.10 3.97
N ILE A 47 -0.59 -0.78 3.77
CA ILE A 47 0.50 0.17 4.06
C ILE A 47 0.84 0.18 5.55
N LYS A 48 -0.15 0.17 6.45
CA LYS A 48 0.08 0.07 7.89
C LYS A 48 0.83 -1.21 8.26
N PHE A 49 0.44 -2.34 7.67
CA PHE A 49 1.13 -3.61 7.85
C PHE A 49 2.59 -3.49 7.40
N LEU A 50 2.85 -2.91 6.23
CA LEU A 50 4.21 -2.69 5.74
C LEU A 50 5.01 -1.77 6.68
N MET A 51 4.43 -0.68 7.18
CA MET A 51 5.10 0.19 8.17
C MET A 51 5.49 -0.59 9.44
N SER A 52 4.60 -1.47 9.92
CA SER A 52 4.91 -2.34 11.07
C SER A 52 6.04 -3.34 10.78
N GLN A 53 6.19 -3.80 9.54
CA GLN A 53 7.32 -4.67 9.15
C GLN A 53 8.66 -3.91 9.08
N LEU A 54 8.62 -2.58 8.96
CA LEU A 54 9.80 -1.72 9.01
C LEU A 54 10.04 -1.14 10.43
N ASP A 55 9.43 -1.71 11.46
CA ASP A 55 9.53 -1.25 12.87
C ASP A 55 9.03 0.19 13.13
N TYR A 56 8.16 0.72 12.27
CA TYR A 56 7.52 2.02 12.49
C TYR A 56 6.11 1.84 13.07
N PRO A 57 5.86 2.19 14.36
CA PRO A 57 4.53 2.14 14.93
C PRO A 57 3.64 3.21 14.28
N SER A 58 2.52 2.80 13.67
CA SER A 58 1.56 3.73 13.08
C SER A 58 0.89 4.56 14.19
N THR A 59 1.05 5.89 14.18
CA THR A 59 0.38 6.78 15.13
C THR A 59 -0.99 7.20 14.61
N THR A 60 -1.71 8.03 15.38
CA THR A 60 -3.05 8.57 15.09
C THR A 60 -3.15 9.29 13.74
N LYS A 61 -2.03 9.68 13.13
CA LYS A 61 -1.96 10.34 11.81
C LYS A 61 -1.10 9.55 10.83
N PHE A 62 -1.58 8.37 10.43
CA PHE A 62 -0.85 7.47 9.52
C PHE A 62 -0.34 8.16 8.24
N GLU A 63 -1.09 9.13 7.67
CA GLU A 63 -0.66 9.83 6.45
C GLU A 63 0.59 10.66 6.70
N ASP A 64 0.65 11.40 7.81
CA ASP A 64 1.80 12.24 8.15
C ASP A 64 3.02 11.37 8.48
N ASP A 65 2.84 10.28 9.24
CA ASP A 65 3.89 9.32 9.55
C ASP A 65 4.45 8.67 8.29
N LEU A 66 3.57 8.29 7.37
CA LEU A 66 3.95 7.71 6.09
C LEU A 66 4.83 8.67 5.29
N PHE A 67 4.53 9.97 5.26
CA PHE A 67 5.41 10.94 4.59
C PHE A 67 6.78 11.10 5.25
N ILE A 68 6.83 11.05 6.59
CA ILE A 68 8.10 11.12 7.33
C ILE A 68 8.95 9.89 6.99
N ILE A 69 8.33 8.70 6.99
CA ILE A 69 8.98 7.43 6.65
C ILE A 69 9.43 7.42 5.19
N LEU A 70 8.61 7.89 4.27
CA LEU A 70 8.99 7.97 2.85
C LEU A 70 10.17 8.91 2.64
N LYS A 71 10.22 10.02 3.38
CA LYS A 71 11.34 10.95 3.34
C LYS A 71 12.61 10.36 3.95
N SER A 72 12.51 9.64 5.08
CA SER A 72 13.68 8.99 5.70
C SER A 72 14.24 7.86 4.84
N LEU A 73 13.37 7.12 4.17
CA LEU A 73 13.72 6.03 3.25
C LEU A 73 14.12 6.53 1.84
N ASN A 74 14.18 7.85 1.61
CA ASN A 74 14.53 8.49 0.32
C ASN A 74 13.66 8.01 -0.86
N PHE A 75 12.34 8.02 -0.68
CA PHE A 75 11.42 7.67 -1.77
C PHE A 75 11.63 8.59 -2.99
N PRO A 76 11.91 8.05 -4.18
CA PRO A 76 12.35 8.84 -5.33
C PRO A 76 11.22 9.55 -6.10
N TYR A 77 9.95 9.40 -5.70
CA TYR A 77 8.81 10.00 -6.40
C TYR A 77 8.05 11.00 -5.52
N GLU A 78 7.49 12.05 -6.12
CA GLU A 78 6.66 13.01 -5.41
C GLU A 78 5.27 12.41 -5.14
N ILE A 79 4.94 12.19 -3.86
CA ILE A 79 3.59 11.86 -3.41
C ILE A 79 3.00 13.10 -2.77
N ASN A 80 1.76 13.44 -3.11
CA ASN A 80 1.03 14.54 -2.51
C ASN A 80 0.06 14.01 -1.45
N LYS A 81 -0.16 14.74 -0.35
CA LYS A 81 -1.14 14.34 0.69
C LYS A 81 -2.54 14.07 0.11
N SER A 82 -2.91 14.78 -0.95
CA SER A 82 -4.19 14.61 -1.64
C SER A 82 -4.33 13.27 -2.37
N THR A 83 -3.24 12.64 -2.82
CA THR A 83 -3.29 11.35 -3.53
C THR A 83 -3.57 10.20 -2.57
N LEU A 84 -3.19 10.31 -1.30
CA LEU A 84 -3.51 9.31 -0.26
C LEU A 84 -4.97 9.41 0.20
N ARG A 85 -5.54 10.62 0.22
CA ARG A 85 -6.92 10.87 0.68
C ARG A 85 -7.98 10.43 -0.32
N SER A 86 -7.65 10.38 -1.62
CA SER A 86 -8.59 10.04 -2.69
C SER A 86 -8.01 8.96 -3.64
N PRO A 87 -7.96 7.69 -3.22
CA PRO A 87 -7.51 6.58 -4.08
C PRO A 87 -8.50 6.25 -5.21
N ASN A 88 -9.61 6.97 -5.31
CA ASN A 88 -10.73 6.71 -6.22
C ASN A 88 -10.50 7.20 -7.65
N SER A 89 -9.40 7.91 -7.92
CA SER A 89 -9.10 8.38 -9.27
C SER A 89 -8.18 7.41 -10.02
N PRO A 90 -8.52 7.00 -11.25
CA PRO A 90 -7.73 6.03 -12.02
C PRO A 90 -6.29 6.50 -12.33
N HIS A 91 -6.03 7.81 -12.23
CA HIS A 91 -4.68 8.37 -12.36
C HIS A 91 -3.85 8.35 -11.06
N ILE A 92 -4.49 8.15 -9.90
CA ILE A 92 -3.85 8.10 -8.58
C ILE A 92 -3.41 6.67 -8.25
N TRP A 93 -4.14 5.67 -8.76
CA TRP A 93 -3.84 4.26 -8.56
C TRP A 93 -2.39 3.86 -8.93
N PRO A 94 -1.81 4.31 -10.06
CA PRO A 94 -0.41 4.02 -10.38
C PRO A 94 0.58 4.53 -9.33
N SER A 95 0.37 5.74 -8.79
CA SER A 95 1.21 6.31 -7.74
C SER A 95 1.11 5.53 -6.44
N TYR A 96 -0.11 5.11 -6.06
CA TYR A 96 -0.35 4.32 -4.86
C TYR A 96 0.25 2.91 -4.97
N LEU A 97 0.14 2.29 -6.16
CA LEU A 97 0.76 1.00 -6.43
C LEU A 97 2.29 1.09 -6.42
N ALA A 98 2.87 2.15 -7.01
CA ALA A 98 4.31 2.39 -6.97
C ALA A 98 4.83 2.52 -5.53
N LEU A 99 4.10 3.24 -4.67
CA LEU A 99 4.39 3.35 -3.25
C LEU A 99 4.39 1.98 -2.56
N ILE A 100 3.30 1.21 -2.69
CA ILE A 100 3.19 -0.12 -2.06
C ILE A 100 4.32 -1.03 -2.56
N HIS A 101 4.52 -1.07 -3.87
CA HIS A 101 5.56 -1.90 -4.49
C HIS A 101 6.95 -1.54 -3.96
N TRP A 102 7.27 -0.25 -3.86
CA TRP A 102 8.53 0.20 -3.30
C TRP A 102 8.68 -0.16 -1.82
N MET A 103 7.64 0.05 -0.99
CA MET A 103 7.67 -0.34 0.42
C MET A 103 7.91 -1.85 0.59
N VAL A 104 7.26 -2.67 -0.26
CA VAL A 104 7.49 -4.13 -0.29
C VAL A 104 8.92 -4.46 -0.67
N GLN A 105 9.51 -3.76 -1.66
CA GLN A 105 10.91 -3.96 -2.03
C GLN A 105 11.85 -3.65 -0.89
N ILE A 106 11.66 -2.53 -0.19
CA ILE A 106 12.48 -2.17 0.98
C ILE A 106 12.30 -3.19 2.10
N ALA A 107 11.07 -3.58 2.44
CA ALA A 107 10.80 -4.59 3.47
C ALA A 107 11.47 -5.93 3.13
N SER A 108 11.33 -6.38 1.89
CA SER A 108 11.93 -7.64 1.41
C SER A 108 13.46 -7.57 1.42
N TYR A 109 14.03 -6.45 0.98
CA TYR A 109 15.47 -6.23 0.99
C TYR A 109 16.02 -6.22 2.42
N THR A 110 15.40 -5.47 3.33
CA THR A 110 15.77 -5.44 4.76
C THR A 110 15.69 -6.84 5.37
N ASN A 111 14.61 -7.59 5.11
CA ASN A 111 14.48 -8.96 5.59
C ASN A 111 15.56 -9.89 5.02
N HIS A 112 15.89 -9.74 3.74
CA HIS A 112 16.95 -10.52 3.10
C HIS A 112 18.33 -10.17 3.68
N LEU A 113 18.62 -8.88 3.91
CA LEU A 113 19.84 -8.45 4.60
C LEU A 113 19.95 -9.01 6.01
N LEU A 114 18.87 -8.94 6.79
CA LEU A 114 18.80 -9.53 8.13
C LEU A 114 19.02 -11.04 8.07
N SER A 115 18.35 -11.74 7.15
CA SER A 115 18.47 -13.18 6.99
C SER A 115 19.88 -13.61 6.57
N ASN A 116 20.56 -12.82 5.72
CA ASN A 116 21.92 -13.11 5.26
C ASN A 116 22.98 -12.73 6.30
N SER A 117 22.73 -11.68 7.10
CA SER A 117 23.64 -11.22 8.16
C SER A 117 23.54 -12.06 9.44
N ARG A 118 22.34 -12.55 9.78
CA ARG A 118 22.08 -13.42 10.95
C ARG A 118 23.10 -14.55 11.11
N PRO A 119 23.36 -15.41 10.11
CA PRO A 119 24.33 -16.50 10.28
C PRO A 119 25.75 -15.99 10.53
N PHE A 120 26.15 -14.83 9.98
CA PHE A 120 27.46 -14.26 10.28
C PHE A 120 27.60 -13.84 11.75
N VAL A 121 26.55 -13.25 12.32
CA VAL A 121 26.50 -12.84 13.74
C VAL A 121 26.39 -14.06 14.66
N GLU A 122 25.48 -14.98 14.36
CA GLU A 122 25.22 -16.20 15.15
C GLU A 122 26.40 -17.20 15.10
N ASN A 123 27.14 -17.27 13.98
CA ASN A 123 28.34 -18.11 13.88
C ASN A 123 29.52 -17.55 14.68
N ASN A 124 29.51 -16.26 15.03
CA ASN A 124 30.53 -15.66 15.88
C ASN A 124 30.13 -15.83 17.35
N SER A 125 30.41 -17.02 17.90
CA SER A 125 30.07 -17.37 19.28
C SER A 125 30.59 -16.36 20.31
N MET A 126 31.79 -15.79 20.08
CA MET A 126 32.37 -14.74 20.93
C MET A 126 31.52 -13.46 20.91
N HIS A 127 31.02 -13.06 19.74
CA HIS A 127 30.18 -11.87 19.60
C HIS A 127 28.82 -12.05 20.27
N MET A 128 28.20 -13.23 20.09
CA MET A 128 26.93 -13.57 20.73
C MET A 128 27.06 -13.57 22.26
N TYR A 129 28.10 -14.22 22.80
CA TYR A 129 28.42 -14.22 24.22
C TYR A 129 28.60 -12.81 24.80
N ALA A 130 29.38 -11.96 24.12
CA ALA A 130 29.59 -10.58 24.55
C ALA A 130 28.29 -9.76 24.57
N LEU A 131 27.41 -9.95 23.59
CA LEU A 131 26.11 -9.30 23.54
C LEU A 131 25.19 -9.77 24.67
N ASP A 132 25.05 -11.08 24.86
CA ASP A 132 24.15 -11.65 25.86
C ASP A 132 24.62 -11.34 27.29
N SER A 133 25.93 -11.41 27.56
CA SER A 133 26.53 -11.00 28.84
C SER A 133 26.23 -9.52 29.14
N TYR A 134 26.38 -8.65 28.14
CA TYR A 134 26.06 -7.23 28.30
C TYR A 134 24.57 -6.97 28.53
N LEU A 135 23.68 -7.69 27.83
CA LEU A 135 22.23 -7.57 28.02
C LEU A 135 21.79 -8.01 29.42
N ASN A 136 22.36 -9.10 29.94
CA ASN A 136 22.10 -9.57 31.29
C ASN A 136 22.64 -8.59 32.35
N TYR A 137 23.82 -8.01 32.13
CA TYR A 137 24.38 -6.95 32.98
C TYR A 137 23.45 -5.72 33.06
N ILE A 138 22.91 -5.25 31.94
CA ILE A 138 21.96 -4.11 31.93
C ILE A 138 20.66 -4.46 32.70
N ARG A 139 20.24 -5.72 32.64
CA ARG A 139 19.05 -6.20 33.35
C ARG A 139 19.30 -6.46 34.85
N GLY A 140 20.56 -6.53 35.27
CA GLY A 140 20.95 -6.89 36.63
C GLY A 140 20.67 -8.36 36.97
N ASP A 141 20.63 -9.22 35.96
CA ASP A 141 20.39 -10.65 36.10
C ASP A 141 21.74 -11.39 36.19
N ASP A 142 22.39 -11.26 37.35
CA ASP A 142 23.75 -11.78 37.58
C ASP A 142 23.77 -13.33 37.52
N ASP A 143 22.68 -13.99 37.93
CA ASP A 143 22.54 -15.46 37.87
C ASP A 143 22.58 -15.94 36.40
N ALA A 144 21.87 -15.24 35.50
CA ALA A 144 21.87 -15.56 34.07
C ALA A 144 23.23 -15.31 33.40
N VAL A 145 24.06 -14.42 33.95
CA VAL A 145 25.44 -14.21 33.46
C VAL A 145 26.32 -15.41 33.83
N GLU A 146 26.25 -15.90 35.08
CA GLU A 146 27.08 -17.02 35.52
C GLU A 146 26.74 -18.32 34.76
N ASP A 147 25.46 -18.55 34.47
CA ASP A 147 25.02 -19.68 33.63
C ASP A 147 25.55 -19.58 32.20
N LEU A 148 25.50 -18.38 31.60
CA LEU A 148 26.02 -18.10 30.27
C LEU A 148 27.54 -18.31 30.18
N ASP A 149 28.30 -17.84 31.19
CA ASP A 149 29.74 -18.01 31.30
C ASP A 149 30.13 -19.50 31.36
N ARG A 150 29.40 -20.27 32.18
CA ARG A 150 29.62 -21.72 32.31
C ARG A 150 29.38 -22.45 31.00
N GLU A 151 28.30 -22.14 30.29
CA GLU A 151 28.00 -22.73 28.98
C GLU A 151 29.06 -22.37 27.94
N PHE A 152 29.52 -21.11 27.93
CA PHE A 152 30.49 -20.64 26.96
C PHE A 152 31.88 -21.24 27.18
N ILE A 153 32.37 -21.27 28.43
CA ILE A 153 33.65 -21.91 28.78
C ILE A 153 33.59 -23.41 28.48
N GLY A 154 32.47 -24.09 28.79
CA GLY A 154 32.29 -25.50 28.49
C GLY A 154 32.32 -25.86 26.99
N LYS A 155 32.11 -24.90 26.08
CA LYS A 155 32.28 -25.09 24.64
C LYS A 155 33.73 -24.95 24.16
N LEU A 156 34.63 -24.43 25.00
CA LEU A 156 36.05 -24.17 24.68
C LEU A 156 37.00 -25.27 25.20
N GLU A 157 36.54 -26.13 26.11
CA GLU A 157 37.25 -27.33 26.60
C GLU A 157 37.04 -28.55 25.68
#